data_AF-A0A3D1G9T4-F1
#
_entry.id   AF-A0A3D1G9T4-F1
#
_cell.length_a   1.000
_cell.length_b   1.000
_cell.length_c   1.000
_cell.angle_alpha   90.00
_cell.angle_beta   90.00
_cell.angle_gamma   90.00
#
_symmetry.space_group_name_H-M   'P 1'
#
loop_
_entity.id
_entity.type
_entity.pdbx_description
1 polymer ?
#
loop_
_entity_poly.entity_id
_entity_poly.type
_entity_poly.pdbx_seq_one_letter_code
_entity_poly.pdbx_strand_id
1 'polypeptide(L)' 'MDTTLSIRIDKDLESLLNEAAKRTGRPKSELVREALRRQLSIESFQQIRKRILPFAESQGLLTDEDVWREIS' A
#
# COMPACT_ATOMS: atom_id res chain seq x y z
N MET A 1 19.19 -9.32 5.89
CA MET A 1 19.94 -8.16 6.43
C MET A 1 18.92 -7.20 7.00
N ASP A 2 19.01 -6.89 8.29
CA ASP A 2 18.16 -5.86 8.90
C ASP A 2 18.78 -4.49 8.64
N THR A 3 18.03 -3.63 7.98
CA THR A 3 18.42 -2.25 7.68
C THR A 3 17.60 -1.31 8.55
N THR A 4 18.26 -0.40 9.27
CA THR A 4 17.59 0.59 10.12
C THR A 4 17.28 1.85 9.32
N LEU A 5 16.02 2.31 9.40
CA LEU A 5 15.57 3.58 8.83
C LEU A 5 15.24 4.55 9.99
N SER A 6 15.93 5.70 10.04
CA SER A 6 15.62 6.79 10.97
C SER A 6 14.98 7.94 10.19
N ILE A 7 13.72 8.25 10.50
CA ILE A 7 12.96 9.34 9.87
C ILE A 7 12.52 10.35 10.91
N ARG A 8 12.44 11.63 10.51
CA ARG A 8 11.77 12.66 11.28
C ARG A 8 10.26 12.56 11.03
N ILE A 9 9.48 12.63 12.09
CA ILE A 9 8.02 12.72 12.05
C ILE A 9 7.59 13.95 12.86
N ASP A 10 6.46 14.53 12.48
CA ASP A 10 5.84 15.58 13.28
C ASP A 10 5.17 14.99 14.54
N LYS A 11 4.76 15.89 15.45
CA LYS A 11 4.15 15.51 16.73
C LYS A 11 2.79 14.82 16.55
N ASP A 12 2.06 15.18 15.50
CA ASP A 12 0.72 14.66 15.27
C ASP A 12 0.79 13.19 14.83
N LEU A 13 1.70 12.88 13.90
CA LEU A 13 1.97 11.51 13.47
C LEU A 13 2.51 10.65 14.63
N GLU A 14 3.36 11.21 15.48
CA GLU A 14 3.81 10.50 16.68
C GLU A 14 2.64 10.16 17.62
N SER A 15 1.72 11.11 17.84
CA SER A 15 0.53 10.88 18.66
C SER A 15 -0.36 9.78 18.07
N LEU A 16 -0.64 9.84 16.76
CA LEU A 16 -1.44 8.83 16.06
C LEU A 16 -0.80 7.44 16.13
N LEU A 17 0.53 7.34 16.00
CA LEU A 17 1.25 6.07 16.13
C LEU A 17 1.19 5.52 17.55
N ASN A 18 1.27 6.39 18.57
CA ASN A 18 1.14 5.97 19.96
C ASN A 18 -0.26 5.44 20.26
N GLU A 19 -1.32 6.09 19.78
CA GLU A 19 -2.70 5.64 19.94
C GLU A 19 -2.96 4.32 19.20
N ALA A 20 -2.48 4.20 17.96
CA ALA A 20 -2.60 2.98 17.17
C ALA A 20 -1.87 1.81 17.85
N ALA A 21 -0.67 2.03 18.38
CA ALA A 21 0.09 1.03 19.12
C ALA A 21 -0.67 0.57 20.38
N LYS A 22 -1.22 1.51 21.17
CA LYS A 22 -2.03 1.18 22.35
C LYS A 22 -3.27 0.38 22.02
N ARG A 23 -4.01 0.78 20.97
CA ARG A 23 -5.25 0.12 20.54
C ARG A 23 -5.02 -1.29 20.01
N THR A 24 -3.91 -1.51 19.32
CA THR A 24 -3.62 -2.79 18.65
C THR A 24 -2.73 -3.72 19.49
N GLY A 25 -2.06 -3.20 20.52
CA GLY A 25 -1.05 -3.93 21.29
C GLY A 25 0.26 -4.17 20.51
N ARG A 26 0.44 -3.52 19.35
CA ARG A 26 1.56 -3.76 18.43
C ARG A 26 2.63 -2.66 18.55
N PRO A 27 3.91 -2.96 18.36
CA PRO A 27 4.96 -1.96 18.40
C PRO A 27 4.87 -0.98 17.23
N LYS A 28 5.20 0.30 17.48
CA LYS A 28 5.17 1.37 16.46
C LYS A 28 5.96 1.01 15.20
N SER A 29 7.12 0.38 15.36
CA SER A 29 7.98 -0.03 14.25
C SER A 29 7.32 -1.06 13.33
N GLU A 30 6.49 -1.94 13.87
CA GLU A 30 5.73 -2.90 13.07
C GLU A 30 4.61 -2.22 12.30
N LEU A 31 3.84 -1.35 12.95
CA LEU A 31 2.80 -0.55 12.30
C LEU A 31 3.36 0.32 11.16
N VAL A 32 4.49 0.97 11.40
CA VAL A 32 5.17 1.79 10.38
C VAL A 32 5.67 0.93 9.22
N ARG A 33 6.30 -0.22 9.49
CA ARG A 33 6.76 -1.13 8.43
C ARG A 33 5.60 -1.64 7.57
N GLU A 34 4.46 -1.98 8.17
CA GLU A 34 3.28 -2.40 7.42
C GLU A 34 2.68 -1.29 6.58
N ALA A 35 2.53 -0.10 7.16
CA ALA A 35 2.04 1.07 6.44
C ALA A 35 2.92 1.38 5.22
N LEU A 36 4.25 1.37 5.39
CA LEU A 36 5.21 1.59 4.31
C LEU A 36 5.12 0.50 3.24
N ARG A 37 5.08 -0.78 3.63
CA ARG A 37 4.93 -1.88 2.66
C ARG A 37 3.63 -1.74 1.87
N ARG A 38 2.51 -1.49 2.54
CA ARG A 38 1.21 -1.30 1.89
C ARG A 38 1.26 -0.13 0.91
N GLN A 39 1.82 1.00 1.31
CA GLN A 39 1.91 2.19 0.46
C GLN A 39 2.74 1.91 -0.80
N LEU A 40 3.92 1.29 -0.64
CA LEU A 40 4.78 0.92 -1.77
C LEU A 40 4.12 -0.11 -2.70
N SER A 41 3.35 -1.06 -2.16
CA SER A 41 2.58 -2.01 -2.97
C SER A 41 1.47 -1.32 -3.77
N ILE A 42 0.76 -0.35 -3.18
CA ILE A 42 -0.25 0.45 -3.89
C ILE A 42 0.40 1.26 -5.01
N GLU A 43 1.52 1.93 -4.74
CA GLU A 43 2.26 2.68 -5.74
C GLU A 43 2.74 1.79 -6.88
N SER A 44 3.30 0.62 -6.56
CA SER A 44 3.74 -0.37 -7.54
C SER A 44 2.58 -0.85 -8.42
N PHE A 45 1.45 -1.17 -7.81
CA PHE A 45 0.23 -1.56 -8.52
C PHE A 45 -0.25 -0.46 -9.46
N GLN A 46 -0.32 0.80 -8.99
CA GLN A 46 -0.74 1.93 -9.81
C GLN A 46 0.20 2.18 -10.99
N GLN A 47 1.51 2.00 -10.81
CA GLN A 47 2.48 2.10 -11.90
C GLN A 47 2.27 1.02 -12.96
N ILE A 48 2.05 -0.23 -12.53
CA ILE A 48 1.78 -1.36 -13.44
C ILE A 48 0.47 -1.12 -14.18
N ARG A 49 -0.60 -0.76 -13.45
CA ARG A 49 -1.92 -0.48 -14.02
C ARG A 49 -1.83 0.59 -15.10
N LYS A 50 -1.14 1.71 -14.86
CA LYS A 50 -0.96 2.76 -15.87
C LYS A 50 -0.30 2.27 -17.17
N ARG A 51 0.59 1.29 -17.09
CA ARG A 51 1.26 0.71 -18.26
C ARG A 51 0.37 -0.27 -19.01
N ILE A 52 -0.42 -1.06 -18.28
CA ILE A 52 -1.23 -2.14 -18.86
C ILE A 52 -2.59 -1.62 -19.36
N LEU A 53 -3.15 -0.59 -18.72
CA LEU A 53 -4.50 -0.09 -19.01
C LEU A 53 -4.77 0.19 -20.50
N PRO A 54 -3.87 0.84 -21.28
CA PRO A 54 -4.14 1.07 -22.70
C PRO A 54 -4.30 -0.22 -23.53
N PHE A 55 -3.60 -1.27 -23.13
CA PHE A 55 -3.71 -2.58 -23.78
C PHE A 55 -5.00 -3.28 -23.34
N ALA A 56 -5.32 -3.23 -22.04
CA ALA A 56 -6.54 -3.80 -21.49
C ALA A 56 -7.81 -3.14 -22.08
N GLU A 57 -7.82 -1.82 -22.23
CA GLU A 57 -8.90 -1.07 -22.88
C GLU A 57 -9.13 -1.52 -24.32
N SER A 58 -8.06 -1.78 -25.09
CA SER A 58 -8.18 -2.30 -26.46
C SER A 58 -8.84 -3.69 -26.54
N GLN A 59 -8.83 -4.43 -25.42
CA GLN A 59 -9.43 -5.76 -25.29
C GLN A 59 -10.79 -5.70 -24.56
N GLY A 60 -11.30 -4.50 -24.22
CA GLY A 60 -12.57 -4.34 -23.52
C GLY A 60 -12.52 -4.60 -22.01
N LEU A 61 -11.33 -4.69 -21.40
CA LEU A 61 -11.15 -4.92 -19.97
C LEU A 61 -10.93 -3.58 -19.24
N LEU A 62 -12.01 -3.01 -18.67
CA LEU A 62 -11.97 -1.69 -18.01
C LEU A 62 -12.20 -1.77 -16.50
N THR A 63 -12.97 -2.77 -16.06
CA THR A 63 -13.37 -2.97 -14.67
C THR A 63 -12.80 -4.26 -14.11
N ASP A 64 -12.79 -4.37 -12.78
CA ASP A 64 -12.37 -5.60 -12.10
C ASP A 64 -13.34 -6.75 -12.44
N GLU A 65 -14.63 -6.45 -12.67
CA GLU A 65 -15.61 -7.41 -13.15
C GLU A 65 -15.32 -7.95 -14.54
N ASP A 66 -14.82 -7.12 -15.47
CA ASP A 66 -14.44 -7.58 -16.81
C ASP A 66 -13.27 -8.56 -16.73
N VAL A 67 -12.28 -8.24 -15.89
CA VAL A 67 -11.13 -9.13 -15.64
C VAL A 67 -11.61 -10.44 -15.03
N TRP A 68 -12.50 -10.40 -14.05
CA TRP A 68 -13.01 -11.59 -13.37
C TRP A 68 -13.73 -12.55 -14.33
N ARG A 69 -14.55 -12.00 -15.24
CA ARG A 69 -15.25 -12.78 -16.28
C ARG A 69 -14.30 -13.48 -17.25
N GLU A 70 -13.16 -12.87 -17.54
CA GLU A 70 -12.19 -13.39 -18.51
C GLU A 70 -11.31 -14.51 -17.93
N ILE A 71 -11.08 -14.51 -16.61
CA ILE A 71 -10.16 -15.45 -15.94
C ILE A 71 -10.82 -16.55 -15.12
N SER A 72 -12.15 -16.51 -14.95
CA SER A 72 -12.94 -17.50 -14.16
C SER A 72 -13.77 -18.39 -15.07
#